data_AF-A0A2W4NGR4-F1
#
_entry.id   AF-A0A2W4NGR4-F1
#
_cell.length_a   1.000
_cell.length_b   1.000
_cell.length_c   1.000
_cell.angle_alpha   90.00
_cell.angle_beta   90.00
_cell.angle_gamma   90.00
#
_symmetry.space_group_name_H-M   'P 1'
#
loop_
_entity.id
_entity.type
_entity.pdbx_description
1 polymer ?
#
loop_
_entity_poly.entity_id
_entity_poly.type
_entity_poly.pdbx_seq_one_letter_code
_entity_poly.pdbx_strand_id
1 'polypeptide(L)'
;MRHASSWFLLRAFPPLIACAALGAGCGGSDGDADPSVGGNVPGTGGSPPLIVTTGGSGFGDPPPTGSANDCTPLDHLSACGGESYESENIPLDIYVLFDQSGSMCTCLEGGTGACPDPTCKKTRLDAVREAMDEFLADPESAGIGIGIGYFGTQPIGKASCDESDYRTAAVKIGILPEHADAISSSLASVSPTGETPTGAALRGACEYARARREQAPDREIVILLLTDGKPEAPVSCKEGTCCPDLDDAVRAAEECRMGKSGVKTYVLGVGPLLGNLAEIAKAGGTERAYLVEGGDVSREVLDALNRIRGDAAIPCELKLPEPPAGKVLSYNRVNIKYADAECQSTYFYYVESASACGDEGGWYYDNPDAPERIHLCPKTCDRVAAPGGRLYYTVGCATIALPE
;
A
#
# COMPACT_ATOMS: atom_id res chain seq x y z
N MET A 1 -19.86 -61.85 -24.04
CA MET A 1 -20.65 -62.94 -23.43
C MET A 1 -20.41 -62.90 -21.92
N ARG A 2 -21.52 -62.85 -21.14
CA ARG A 2 -21.67 -63.10 -19.68
C ARG A 2 -21.11 -62.01 -18.74
N HIS A 3 -21.97 -61.12 -18.20
CA HIS A 3 -22.74 -61.20 -16.92
C HIS A 3 -21.80 -61.19 -15.69
N ALA A 4 -21.93 -60.40 -14.61
CA ALA A 4 -23.03 -59.73 -13.88
C ALA A 4 -22.39 -58.63 -12.98
N SER A 5 -22.89 -57.40 -12.75
CA SER A 5 -24.11 -56.86 -12.09
C SER A 5 -24.23 -57.08 -10.56
N SER A 6 -24.66 -56.01 -9.88
CA SER A 6 -25.17 -55.83 -8.48
C SER A 6 -24.16 -55.50 -7.37
N TRP A 7 -24.46 -54.71 -6.34
CA TRP A 7 -25.44 -53.64 -6.03
C TRP A 7 -25.20 -53.27 -4.55
N PHE A 8 -25.38 -51.99 -4.20
CA PHE A 8 -25.71 -51.43 -2.86
C PHE A 8 -24.89 -51.77 -1.60
N LEU A 9 -24.46 -50.73 -0.87
CA LEU A 9 -25.11 -50.31 0.39
C LEU A 9 -24.51 -49.00 0.94
N LEU A 10 -25.38 -47.98 1.04
CA LEU A 10 -25.26 -46.82 1.91
C LEU A 10 -25.04 -47.25 3.37
N ARG A 11 -24.18 -46.53 4.10
CA ARG A 11 -24.35 -46.33 5.56
C ARG A 11 -24.06 -44.88 5.93
N ALA A 12 -25.13 -44.14 6.17
CA ALA A 12 -25.14 -42.95 7.00
C ALA A 12 -25.36 -43.38 8.46
N PHE A 13 -24.63 -42.80 9.42
CA PHE A 13 -25.04 -42.72 10.84
C PHE A 13 -24.53 -41.38 11.45
N PRO A 14 -25.24 -40.81 12.45
CA PRO A 14 -25.36 -39.38 12.73
C PRO A 14 -24.58 -38.95 14.02
N PRO A 15 -24.77 -37.72 14.58
CA PRO A 15 -23.81 -37.07 15.49
C PRO A 15 -24.03 -37.42 16.97
N LEU A 16 -22.97 -37.30 17.77
CA LEU A 16 -22.99 -37.47 19.23
C LEU A 16 -22.88 -36.10 19.92
N ILE A 17 -24.00 -35.66 20.49
CA ILE A 17 -24.11 -34.63 21.53
C ILE A 17 -24.07 -35.35 22.87
N ALA A 18 -23.26 -34.87 23.81
CA ALA A 18 -23.35 -35.23 25.22
C ALA A 18 -23.30 -33.97 26.09
N CYS A 19 -24.42 -33.73 26.78
CA CYS A 19 -24.66 -32.73 27.83
C CYS A 19 -24.73 -33.47 29.18
N ALA A 20 -24.09 -32.95 30.23
CA ALA A 20 -24.49 -32.99 31.66
C ALA A 20 -23.31 -32.43 32.49
N ALA A 21 -23.35 -31.40 33.35
CA ALA A 21 -24.32 -30.77 34.27
C ALA A 21 -24.07 -31.10 35.76
N LEU A 22 -24.20 -30.04 36.59
CA LEU A 22 -24.42 -29.94 38.05
C LEU A 22 -23.16 -29.92 38.95
N GLY A 23 -23.00 -29.06 39.97
CA GLY A 23 -23.83 -28.04 40.66
C GLY A 23 -22.92 -27.31 41.69
N ALA A 24 -23.31 -26.49 42.66
CA ALA A 24 -24.50 -25.76 43.12
C ALA A 24 -24.08 -24.94 44.37
N GLY A 25 -24.80 -23.87 44.74
CA GLY A 25 -24.87 -23.28 46.11
C GLY A 25 -24.53 -21.78 46.20
N CYS A 26 -25.53 -20.88 46.27
CA CYS A 26 -26.13 -20.22 47.47
C CYS A 26 -25.34 -19.00 47.97
N GLY A 27 -25.87 -17.79 48.28
CA GLY A 27 -27.21 -17.18 48.30
C GLY A 27 -27.22 -15.94 49.23
N GLY A 28 -28.07 -14.92 48.96
CA GLY A 28 -28.74 -14.07 49.98
C GLY A 28 -28.33 -12.60 50.22
N SER A 29 -29.24 -11.66 49.84
CA SER A 29 -29.80 -10.45 50.53
C SER A 29 -28.86 -9.34 51.09
N ASP A 30 -29.13 -8.02 51.08
CA ASP A 30 -30.32 -7.15 51.32
C ASP A 30 -30.23 -5.82 50.51
N GLY A 31 -31.31 -5.14 50.07
CA GLY A 31 -32.09 -4.13 50.82
C GLY A 31 -31.29 -2.81 50.99
N ASP A 32 -31.57 -1.67 50.35
CA ASP A 32 -32.71 -0.77 50.66
C ASP A 32 -32.95 0.26 49.54
N ALA A 33 -34.22 0.63 49.38
CA ALA A 33 -34.69 1.82 48.69
C ALA A 33 -35.40 2.73 49.70
N ASP A 34 -35.24 4.05 49.59
CA ASP A 34 -36.37 5.00 49.74
C ASP A 34 -36.05 6.38 49.13
N PRO A 35 -37.00 7.06 48.46
CA PRO A 35 -36.90 8.41 47.93
C PRO A 35 -37.75 9.43 48.73
N SER A 36 -37.42 10.72 48.64
CA SER A 36 -38.36 11.83 48.94
C SER A 36 -37.71 13.16 48.55
N VAL A 37 -38.38 14.26 48.20
CA VAL A 37 -39.76 14.65 47.87
C VAL A 37 -39.61 16.03 47.19
N GLY A 38 -40.51 16.36 46.25
CA GLY A 38 -40.50 17.63 45.52
C GLY A 38 -40.94 18.86 46.33
N GLY A 39 -40.63 20.03 45.77
CA GLY A 39 -41.16 21.33 46.20
C GLY A 39 -41.05 22.35 45.07
N ASN A 40 -42.19 22.81 44.57
CA ASN A 40 -42.36 23.79 43.49
C ASN A 40 -43.01 25.05 44.07
N VAL A 41 -42.46 26.25 43.85
CA VAL A 41 -43.16 27.57 43.98
C VAL A 41 -42.50 28.61 43.03
N PRO A 42 -43.24 29.56 42.40
CA PRO A 42 -42.87 30.22 41.14
C PRO A 42 -42.63 31.76 41.21
N GLY A 43 -42.18 32.34 40.07
CA GLY A 43 -42.21 33.78 39.72
C GLY A 43 -40.89 34.54 39.97
N THR A 44 -40.38 35.50 39.19
CA THR A 44 -40.90 36.34 38.09
C THR A 44 -39.73 37.15 37.49
N GLY A 45 -39.72 37.35 36.17
CA GLY A 45 -39.29 38.53 35.39
C GLY A 45 -37.98 39.30 35.68
N GLY A 46 -37.10 39.38 34.66
CA GLY A 46 -36.13 40.47 34.49
C GLY A 46 -35.01 40.17 33.49
N SER A 47 -35.03 40.79 32.30
CA SER A 47 -33.87 40.94 31.39
C SER A 47 -33.35 42.38 31.44
N PRO A 48 -32.16 42.70 30.93
CA PRO A 48 -30.81 42.17 31.20
C PRO A 48 -29.89 43.29 31.75
N PRO A 49 -28.55 43.12 31.81
CA PRO A 49 -27.80 43.83 30.78
C PRO A 49 -26.59 43.07 30.18
N LEU A 50 -26.34 43.46 28.94
CA LEU A 50 -25.13 43.42 28.14
C LEU A 50 -23.84 43.61 28.98
N ILE A 51 -22.90 42.67 28.87
CA ILE A 51 -21.50 42.87 29.27
C ILE A 51 -20.63 42.61 28.03
N VAL A 52 -20.12 43.71 27.47
CA VAL A 52 -18.92 43.70 26.62
C VAL A 52 -17.74 43.77 27.57
N THR A 53 -16.87 42.76 27.56
CA THR A 53 -15.55 42.85 28.20
C THR A 53 -14.46 42.53 27.18
N THR A 54 -13.67 43.56 26.94
CA THR A 54 -12.42 43.61 26.19
C THR A 54 -11.27 42.98 27.00
N GLY A 55 -10.45 42.18 26.33
CA GLY A 55 -9.01 41.99 26.59
C GLY A 55 -8.55 41.71 28.03
N GLY A 56 -8.31 40.43 28.32
CA GLY A 56 -7.57 40.00 29.52
C GLY A 56 -6.57 38.92 29.15
N SER A 57 -5.30 39.31 29.02
CA SER A 57 -4.14 38.44 28.93
C SER A 57 -3.98 37.62 30.22
N GLY A 58 -4.23 36.32 30.15
CA GLY A 58 -3.97 35.35 31.22
C GLY A 58 -2.88 34.37 30.79
N PHE A 59 -1.75 34.42 31.50
CA PHE A 59 -0.67 33.44 31.39
C PHE A 59 -1.05 32.13 32.10
N GLY A 60 -0.89 31.00 31.40
CA GLY A 60 -0.33 29.77 31.96
C GLY A 60 -1.30 28.66 32.36
N ASP A 61 -1.70 27.83 31.39
CA ASP A 61 -1.76 26.38 31.58
C ASP A 61 -0.62 25.75 30.75
N PRO A 62 0.21 24.84 31.31
CA PRO A 62 1.24 24.18 30.53
C PRO A 62 0.59 23.24 29.50
N PRO A 63 1.06 23.21 28.23
CA PRO A 63 0.55 22.25 27.26
C PRO A 63 0.88 20.82 27.73
N PRO A 64 0.01 19.83 27.42
CA PRO A 64 0.36 18.44 27.64
C PRO A 64 1.64 18.15 26.84
N THR A 65 2.58 17.45 27.45
CA THR A 65 3.79 16.95 26.80
C THR A 65 3.40 15.94 25.72
N GLY A 66 3.11 16.44 24.53
CA GLY A 66 2.99 15.67 23.30
C GLY A 66 4.38 15.27 22.80
N SER A 67 4.48 14.04 22.32
CA SER A 67 5.66 13.49 21.66
C SER A 67 6.15 14.42 20.54
N ALA A 68 7.45 14.63 20.44
CA ALA A 68 8.11 15.53 19.47
C ALA A 68 8.06 15.05 18.00
N ASN A 69 7.15 14.13 17.65
CA ASN A 69 7.06 13.50 16.34
C ASN A 69 5.69 13.68 15.65
N ASP A 70 4.77 14.47 16.20
CA ASP A 70 3.51 14.73 15.50
C ASP A 70 3.61 16.04 14.72
N CYS A 71 3.76 15.92 13.40
CA CYS A 71 3.66 17.04 12.46
C CYS A 71 2.22 17.56 12.45
N THR A 72 1.83 18.23 13.53
CA THR A 72 0.47 18.73 13.71
C THR A 72 0.08 19.67 12.57
N PRO A 73 -1.20 19.71 12.18
CA PRO A 73 -1.71 20.67 11.21
C PRO A 73 -1.47 22.09 11.73
N LEU A 74 -0.35 22.70 11.34
CA LEU A 74 0.01 24.06 11.71
C LEU A 74 -1.18 25.00 11.51
N ASP A 75 -1.47 25.79 12.56
CA ASP A 75 -2.48 26.83 12.84
C ASP A 75 -3.20 27.56 11.69
N HIS A 76 -2.74 27.50 10.44
CA HIS A 76 -3.34 28.21 9.31
C HIS A 76 -4.45 27.43 8.59
N LEU A 77 -4.47 26.09 8.68
CA LEU A 77 -5.53 25.27 8.07
C LEU A 77 -6.76 25.14 8.98
N SER A 78 -6.61 25.34 10.30
CA SER A 78 -7.68 25.29 11.31
C SER A 78 -8.28 26.67 11.65
N ALA A 79 -7.61 27.78 11.28
CA ALA A 79 -8.08 29.14 11.56
C ALA A 79 -9.28 29.58 10.71
N CYS A 80 -9.48 28.94 9.56
CA CYS A 80 -10.73 29.00 8.81
C CYS A 80 -11.58 27.82 9.26
N GLY A 81 -12.87 28.03 9.55
CA GLY A 81 -13.80 26.94 9.88
C GLY A 81 -14.09 25.97 8.73
N GLY A 82 -13.11 25.73 7.85
CA GLY A 82 -13.10 24.65 6.88
C GLY A 82 -12.73 23.33 7.55
N GLU A 83 -13.14 22.25 6.91
CA GLU A 83 -12.78 20.91 7.36
C GLU A 83 -11.38 20.62 6.81
N SER A 84 -10.45 20.38 7.73
CA SER A 84 -9.14 19.86 7.36
C SER A 84 -9.26 18.35 7.25
N TYR A 85 -8.92 17.87 6.07
CA TYR A 85 -8.74 16.47 5.81
C TYR A 85 -7.23 16.26 5.79
N GLU A 86 -6.73 15.49 6.75
CA GLU A 86 -5.50 14.76 6.42
C GLU A 86 -5.88 13.90 5.23
N SER A 87 -5.10 13.94 4.15
CA SER A 87 -5.25 12.89 3.16
C SER A 87 -4.94 11.63 3.94
N GLU A 88 -5.98 10.87 4.32
CA GLU A 88 -5.79 9.55 4.90
C GLU A 88 -4.78 8.89 3.97
N ASN A 89 -3.58 8.60 4.49
CA ASN A 89 -2.64 7.74 3.79
C ASN A 89 -3.47 6.51 3.46
N ILE A 90 -3.89 6.37 2.20
CA ILE A 90 -4.75 5.27 1.82
C ILE A 90 -3.92 4.05 2.15
N PRO A 91 -4.35 3.21 3.13
CA PRO A 91 -3.44 2.21 3.66
C PRO A 91 -2.95 1.32 2.53
N LEU A 92 -1.64 1.27 2.35
CA LEU A 92 -1.02 0.65 1.20
C LEU A 92 -0.99 -0.87 1.37
N ASP A 93 -1.31 -1.58 0.30
CA ASP A 93 -1.07 -3.00 0.12
C ASP A 93 -0.02 -3.23 -0.98
N ILE A 94 1.08 -3.90 -0.65
CA ILE A 94 2.13 -4.28 -1.58
C ILE A 94 2.01 -5.79 -1.86
N TYR A 95 1.74 -6.15 -3.11
CA TYR A 95 1.87 -7.53 -3.57
C TYR A 95 3.22 -7.73 -4.25
N VAL A 96 4.13 -8.41 -3.56
CA VAL A 96 5.47 -8.73 -4.08
C VAL A 96 5.37 -9.90 -5.05
N LEU A 97 5.69 -9.66 -6.32
CA LEU A 97 5.90 -10.69 -7.33
C LEU A 97 7.39 -10.98 -7.43
N PHE A 98 7.82 -12.05 -6.77
CA PHE A 98 9.21 -12.36 -6.53
C PHE A 98 9.75 -13.38 -7.53
N ASP A 99 10.85 -13.03 -8.20
CA ASP A 99 11.57 -13.91 -9.10
C ASP A 99 12.39 -14.95 -8.33
N GLN A 100 12.07 -16.24 -8.51
CA GLN A 100 12.82 -17.38 -7.97
C GLN A 100 13.69 -18.05 -9.05
N SER A 101 13.86 -17.43 -10.22
CA SER A 101 14.66 -18.01 -11.29
C SER A 101 16.11 -18.26 -10.87
N GLY A 102 16.79 -19.18 -11.57
CA GLY A 102 18.15 -19.58 -11.28
C GLY A 102 19.16 -18.42 -11.30
N SER A 103 18.88 -17.33 -12.01
CA SER A 103 19.76 -16.15 -12.03
C SER A 103 19.89 -15.49 -10.66
N MET A 104 18.88 -15.57 -9.80
CA MET A 104 18.90 -15.00 -8.44
C MET A 104 19.97 -15.62 -7.52
N CYS A 105 20.54 -16.74 -7.96
CA CYS A 105 21.69 -17.38 -7.34
C CYS A 105 23.04 -16.70 -7.66
N THR A 106 23.03 -15.68 -8.51
CA THR A 106 24.24 -14.95 -8.92
C THR A 106 24.89 -14.30 -7.70
N CYS A 107 26.20 -14.51 -7.56
CA CYS A 107 27.01 -13.90 -6.50
C CYS A 107 27.24 -12.42 -6.75
N LEU A 108 27.08 -11.61 -5.71
CA LEU A 108 27.29 -10.16 -5.79
C LEU A 108 28.75 -9.77 -6.04
N GLU A 109 29.69 -10.51 -5.45
CA GLU A 109 31.14 -10.26 -5.59
C GLU A 109 31.75 -10.88 -6.86
N GLY A 110 30.93 -11.48 -7.73
CA GLY A 110 31.39 -12.39 -8.78
C GLY A 110 31.63 -13.80 -8.23
N GLY A 111 31.49 -14.79 -9.11
CA GLY A 111 31.59 -16.20 -8.74
C GLY A 111 31.89 -17.10 -9.94
N THR A 112 31.89 -18.40 -9.70
CA THR A 112 32.06 -19.47 -10.70
C THR A 112 30.90 -19.59 -11.69
N GLY A 113 29.76 -18.95 -11.39
CA GLY A 113 28.53 -19.03 -12.17
C GLY A 113 27.73 -20.32 -11.93
N ALA A 114 28.15 -21.17 -10.99
CA ALA A 114 27.38 -22.31 -10.52
C ALA A 114 26.24 -21.88 -9.57
N CYS A 115 25.20 -22.70 -9.47
CA CYS A 115 24.16 -22.51 -8.45
C CYS A 115 23.85 -23.85 -7.75
N PRO A 116 24.03 -23.97 -6.41
CA PRO A 116 24.70 -23.01 -5.54
C PRO A 116 26.22 -22.95 -5.80
N ASP A 117 26.81 -21.75 -5.78
CA ASP A 117 28.25 -21.56 -5.83
C ASP A 117 28.86 -21.67 -4.41
N PRO A 118 29.76 -22.64 -4.14
CA PRO A 118 30.32 -22.84 -2.81
C PRO A 118 31.28 -21.72 -2.37
N THR A 119 31.72 -20.87 -3.30
CA THR A 119 32.57 -19.69 -3.04
C THR A 119 31.76 -18.42 -2.85
N CYS A 120 30.45 -18.47 -3.09
CA CYS A 120 29.55 -17.35 -2.92
C CYS A 120 29.42 -16.98 -1.45
N LYS A 121 29.78 -15.75 -1.09
CA LYS A 121 29.48 -15.22 0.24
C LYS A 121 28.04 -14.77 0.36
N LYS A 122 27.50 -14.18 -0.72
CA LYS A 122 26.17 -13.59 -0.75
C LYS A 122 25.63 -13.58 -2.18
N THR A 123 24.45 -14.17 -2.36
CA THR A 123 23.71 -14.14 -3.62
C THR A 123 22.79 -12.92 -3.71
N ARG A 124 22.25 -12.64 -4.89
CA ARG A 124 21.18 -11.63 -5.04
C ARG A 124 19.96 -11.97 -4.20
N LEU A 125 19.57 -13.25 -4.15
CA LEU A 125 18.49 -13.73 -3.28
C LEU A 125 18.77 -13.41 -1.80
N ASP A 126 19.99 -13.67 -1.31
CA ASP A 126 20.35 -13.38 0.08
C ASP A 126 20.27 -11.87 0.38
N ALA A 127 20.74 -11.03 -0.54
CA ALA A 127 20.69 -9.59 -0.36
C ALA A 127 19.26 -9.05 -0.27
N VAL A 128 18.36 -9.58 -1.08
CA VAL A 128 16.94 -9.22 -1.07
C VAL A 128 16.24 -9.73 0.18
N ARG A 129 16.58 -10.95 0.66
CA ARG A 129 16.04 -11.47 1.92
C ARG A 129 16.37 -10.56 3.09
N GLU A 130 17.64 -10.18 3.23
CA GLU A 130 18.09 -9.29 4.29
C GLU A 130 17.37 -7.93 4.22
N ALA A 131 17.27 -7.34 3.02
CA ALA A 131 16.58 -6.06 2.83
C ALA A 131 15.07 -6.14 3.12
N MET A 132 14.43 -7.25 2.74
CA MET A 132 13.02 -7.47 3.05
C MET A 132 12.81 -7.67 4.56
N ASP A 133 13.66 -8.43 5.23
CA ASP A 133 13.58 -8.59 6.69
C ASP A 133 13.74 -7.25 7.42
N GLU A 134 14.65 -6.38 6.96
CA GLU A 134 14.79 -5.01 7.48
C GLU A 134 13.54 -4.15 7.19
N PHE A 135 13.00 -4.19 5.97
CA PHE A 135 11.78 -3.46 5.59
C PHE A 135 10.56 -3.91 6.40
N LEU A 136 10.43 -5.21 6.66
CA LEU A 136 9.33 -5.80 7.44
C LEU A 136 9.40 -5.42 8.93
N ALA A 137 10.63 -5.23 9.45
CA ALA A 137 10.87 -4.84 10.84
C ALA A 137 10.84 -3.32 11.06
N ASP A 138 10.88 -2.52 10.01
CA ASP A 138 10.85 -1.05 10.07
C ASP A 138 9.50 -0.56 10.66
N PRO A 139 9.51 0.21 11.77
CA PRO A 139 8.30 0.82 12.32
C PRO A 139 7.53 1.69 11.32
N GLU A 140 8.19 2.29 10.32
CA GLU A 140 7.53 3.05 9.26
C GLU A 140 6.73 2.17 8.28
N SER A 141 6.92 0.85 8.31
CA SER A 141 6.13 -0.11 7.54
C SER A 141 4.84 -0.55 8.25
N ALA A 142 4.61 -0.11 9.49
CA ALA A 142 3.40 -0.46 10.23
C ALA A 142 2.13 -0.01 9.49
N GLY A 143 1.13 -0.89 9.42
CA GLY A 143 -0.13 -0.64 8.71
C GLY A 143 -0.11 -0.94 7.20
N ILE A 144 1.07 -1.16 6.60
CA ILE A 144 1.18 -1.68 5.23
C ILE A 144 0.71 -3.12 5.20
N GLY A 145 -0.14 -3.45 4.24
CA GLY A 145 -0.46 -4.83 3.91
C GLY A 145 0.60 -5.38 2.97
N ILE A 146 1.16 -6.54 3.27
CA ILE A 146 2.13 -7.18 2.39
C ILE A 146 1.77 -8.63 2.13
N GLY A 147 1.92 -9.04 0.87
CA GLY A 147 1.78 -10.43 0.43
C GLY A 147 2.83 -10.75 -0.62
N ILE A 148 3.07 -12.03 -0.88
CA ILE A 148 4.10 -12.46 -1.81
C ILE A 148 3.62 -13.64 -2.67
N GLY A 149 3.95 -13.58 -3.95
CA GLY A 149 3.88 -14.68 -4.91
C GLY A 149 5.22 -14.88 -5.60
N TYR A 150 5.46 -16.09 -6.09
CA TYR A 150 6.72 -16.46 -6.73
C TYR A 150 6.51 -16.87 -8.18
N PHE A 151 7.47 -16.54 -9.04
CA PHE A 151 7.54 -17.07 -10.40
C PHE A 151 8.95 -17.59 -10.70
N GLY A 152 9.11 -18.37 -11.77
CA GLY A 152 10.35 -19.12 -12.01
C GLY A 152 10.56 -20.25 -11.00
N THR A 153 9.47 -20.83 -10.52
CA THR A 153 9.48 -21.95 -9.56
C THR A 153 9.59 -23.31 -10.26
N GLN A 154 9.22 -23.39 -11.54
CA GLN A 154 9.30 -24.62 -12.30
C GLN A 154 10.77 -24.98 -12.61
N PRO A 155 11.11 -26.28 -12.69
CA PRO A 155 12.43 -26.71 -13.14
C PRO A 155 12.81 -26.09 -14.49
N ILE A 156 14.11 -25.85 -14.70
CA ILE A 156 14.65 -25.39 -15.99
C ILE A 156 14.13 -26.27 -17.14
N GLY A 157 13.62 -25.65 -18.21
CA GLY A 157 13.00 -26.34 -19.35
C GLY A 157 11.53 -26.73 -19.14
N LYS A 158 10.91 -26.29 -18.02
CA LYS A 158 9.50 -26.52 -17.71
C LYS A 158 8.79 -25.21 -17.32
N ALA A 159 9.30 -24.06 -17.76
CA ALA A 159 8.68 -22.77 -17.51
C ALA A 159 7.25 -22.73 -18.06
N SER A 160 6.36 -22.08 -17.33
CA SER A 160 4.97 -21.88 -17.77
C SER A 160 4.74 -20.45 -18.19
N CYS A 161 4.14 -20.27 -19.37
CA CYS A 161 3.65 -19.00 -19.88
C CYS A 161 2.13 -18.85 -19.64
N ASP A 162 1.52 -19.76 -18.87
CA ASP A 162 0.12 -19.68 -18.44
C ASP A 162 0.03 -18.79 -17.20
N GLU A 163 -0.76 -17.73 -17.28
CA GLU A 163 -0.98 -16.80 -16.17
C GLU A 163 -1.65 -17.47 -14.95
N SER A 164 -2.43 -18.54 -15.17
CA SER A 164 -3.15 -19.22 -14.09
C SER A 164 -2.24 -19.87 -13.05
N ASP A 165 -1.03 -20.24 -13.47
CA ASP A 165 0.01 -20.77 -12.58
C ASP A 165 0.54 -19.71 -11.59
N TYR A 166 0.27 -18.42 -11.81
CA TYR A 166 0.78 -17.30 -11.01
C TYR A 166 -0.31 -16.50 -10.29
N ARG A 167 -1.59 -16.94 -10.36
CA ARG A 167 -2.72 -16.23 -9.73
C ARG A 167 -2.80 -16.42 -8.21
N THR A 168 -2.13 -17.44 -7.66
CA THR A 168 -2.21 -17.77 -6.23
C THR A 168 -1.01 -17.23 -5.48
N ALA A 169 -1.25 -16.35 -4.51
CA ALA A 169 -0.24 -15.86 -3.59
C ALA A 169 0.30 -17.00 -2.72
N ALA A 170 1.63 -17.07 -2.56
CA ALA A 170 2.26 -17.98 -1.61
C ALA A 170 1.93 -17.58 -0.17
N VAL A 171 1.96 -16.27 0.10
CA VAL A 171 1.41 -15.69 1.32
C VAL A 171 0.45 -14.58 0.93
N LYS A 172 -0.81 -14.71 1.36
CA LYS A 172 -1.83 -13.68 1.13
C LYS A 172 -1.46 -12.39 1.87
N ILE A 173 -2.04 -11.27 1.43
CA ILE A 173 -1.79 -9.97 2.03
C ILE A 173 -2.31 -9.94 3.47
N GLY A 174 -1.44 -9.56 4.40
CA GLY A 174 -1.73 -9.29 5.80
C GLY A 174 -0.97 -8.05 6.29
N ILE A 175 -1.40 -7.49 7.43
CA ILE A 175 -0.93 -6.19 7.91
C ILE A 175 0.34 -6.32 8.76
N LEU A 176 1.29 -5.41 8.55
CA LEU A 176 2.50 -5.30 9.37
C LEU A 176 2.23 -4.53 10.68
N PRO A 177 2.92 -4.88 11.78
CA PRO A 177 4.05 -5.83 11.84
C PRO A 177 3.65 -7.31 12.05
N GLU A 178 2.40 -7.62 12.40
CA GLU A 178 1.99 -8.98 12.79
C GLU A 178 2.16 -10.03 11.68
N HIS A 179 2.18 -9.58 10.42
CA HIS A 179 2.34 -10.45 9.25
C HIS A 179 3.78 -10.66 8.79
N ALA A 180 4.77 -10.00 9.42
CA ALA A 180 6.18 -10.04 9.02
C ALA A 180 6.73 -11.48 8.99
N ASP A 181 6.53 -12.25 10.07
CA ASP A 181 7.04 -13.61 10.20
C ASP A 181 6.57 -14.56 9.10
N ALA A 182 5.34 -14.36 8.60
CA ALA A 182 4.78 -15.17 7.53
C ALA A 182 5.52 -14.93 6.20
N ILE A 183 5.86 -13.67 5.90
CA ILE A 183 6.63 -13.30 4.70
C ILE A 183 8.07 -13.78 4.82
N SER A 184 8.76 -13.49 5.94
CA SER A 184 10.15 -13.91 6.18
C SER A 184 10.29 -15.43 6.11
N SER A 185 9.35 -16.18 6.72
CA SER A 185 9.36 -17.65 6.65
C SER A 185 9.17 -18.17 5.23
N SER A 186 8.26 -17.56 4.46
CA SER A 186 8.04 -17.92 3.06
C SER A 186 9.30 -17.68 2.23
N LEU A 187 9.92 -16.50 2.37
CA LEU A 187 11.15 -16.15 1.66
C LEU A 187 12.34 -17.04 2.05
N ALA A 188 12.47 -17.41 3.32
CA ALA A 188 13.53 -18.31 3.78
C ALA A 188 13.45 -19.71 3.16
N SER A 189 12.24 -20.16 2.76
CA SER A 189 12.01 -21.49 2.16
C SER A 189 12.35 -21.59 0.66
N VAL A 190 12.56 -20.44 0.00
CA VAL A 190 12.79 -20.35 -1.44
C VAL A 190 14.22 -20.79 -1.82
N SER A 191 14.40 -21.32 -3.03
CA SER A 191 15.73 -21.59 -3.59
C SER A 191 15.72 -21.30 -5.09
N PRO A 192 16.74 -20.61 -5.65
CA PRO A 192 16.77 -20.28 -7.08
C PRO A 192 16.67 -21.55 -7.92
N THR A 193 15.82 -21.58 -8.95
CA THR A 193 15.64 -22.78 -9.78
C THR A 193 15.32 -22.47 -11.23
N GLY A 194 14.17 -21.86 -11.50
CA GLY A 194 13.55 -21.89 -12.82
C GLY A 194 14.03 -20.81 -13.78
N GLU A 195 13.24 -20.63 -14.84
CA GLU A 195 13.42 -19.56 -15.82
C GLU A 195 12.49 -18.39 -15.51
N THR A 196 12.47 -17.32 -16.33
CA THR A 196 11.90 -16.03 -15.94
C THR A 196 10.67 -15.64 -16.80
N PRO A 197 9.50 -16.30 -16.66
CA PRO A 197 8.29 -15.99 -17.43
C PRO A 197 7.53 -14.77 -16.90
N THR A 198 8.19 -13.60 -16.89
CA THR A 198 7.69 -12.38 -16.22
C THR A 198 6.32 -11.92 -16.71
N GLY A 199 6.03 -11.98 -18.01
CA GLY A 199 4.74 -11.50 -18.54
C GLY A 199 3.54 -12.33 -18.04
N ALA A 200 3.66 -13.65 -18.05
CA ALA A 200 2.64 -14.54 -17.48
C ALA A 200 2.49 -14.34 -15.96
N ALA A 201 3.61 -14.16 -15.27
CA ALA A 201 3.63 -13.90 -13.84
C ALA A 201 2.93 -12.58 -13.48
N LEU A 202 3.19 -11.50 -14.23
CA LEU A 202 2.54 -10.20 -14.06
C LEU A 202 1.03 -10.28 -14.28
N ARG A 203 0.56 -11.01 -15.30
CA ARG A 203 -0.88 -11.21 -15.53
C ARG A 203 -1.54 -11.94 -14.36
N GLY A 204 -0.93 -13.01 -13.86
CA GLY A 204 -1.45 -13.73 -12.69
C GLY A 204 -1.46 -12.87 -11.42
N ALA A 205 -0.39 -12.13 -11.15
CA ALA A 205 -0.30 -11.18 -10.05
C ALA A 205 -1.35 -10.07 -10.15
N CYS A 206 -1.62 -9.59 -11.37
CA CYS A 206 -2.63 -8.57 -11.62
C CYS A 206 -4.03 -9.02 -11.23
N GLU A 207 -4.40 -10.27 -11.53
CA GLU A 207 -5.69 -10.80 -11.12
C GLU A 207 -5.83 -10.89 -9.61
N TYR A 208 -4.79 -11.36 -8.92
CA TYR A 208 -4.77 -11.39 -7.46
C TYR A 208 -4.92 -9.97 -6.88
N ALA A 209 -4.18 -9.00 -7.41
CA ALA A 209 -4.21 -7.62 -6.94
C ALA A 209 -5.57 -6.95 -7.18
N ARG A 210 -6.20 -7.18 -8.35
CA ARG A 210 -7.56 -6.69 -8.65
C ARG A 210 -8.59 -7.28 -7.70
N ALA A 211 -8.53 -8.58 -7.43
CA ALA A 211 -9.43 -9.23 -6.49
C ALA A 211 -9.26 -8.68 -5.06
N ARG A 212 -8.02 -8.37 -4.65
CA ARG A 212 -7.76 -7.72 -3.36
C ARG A 212 -8.35 -6.31 -3.30
N ARG A 213 -8.21 -5.52 -4.36
CA ARG A 213 -8.79 -4.17 -4.44
C ARG A 213 -10.31 -4.18 -4.29
N GLU A 214 -10.99 -5.18 -4.85
CA GLU A 214 -12.44 -5.34 -4.68
C GLU A 214 -12.83 -5.69 -3.23
N GLN A 215 -11.96 -6.41 -2.51
CA GLN A 215 -12.19 -6.82 -1.12
C GLN A 215 -11.78 -5.75 -0.09
N ALA A 216 -10.89 -4.83 -0.48
CA ALA A 216 -10.38 -3.75 0.35
C ALA A 216 -10.37 -2.44 -0.45
N PRO A 217 -11.55 -1.87 -0.80
CA PRO A 217 -11.65 -0.69 -1.66
C PRO A 217 -11.07 0.59 -1.04
N ASP A 218 -10.93 0.62 0.29
CA ASP A 218 -10.34 1.73 1.04
C ASP A 218 -8.81 1.61 1.16
N ARG A 219 -8.18 0.65 0.46
CA ARG A 219 -6.74 0.41 0.46
C ARG A 219 -6.20 0.47 -0.96
N GLU A 220 -5.09 1.17 -1.16
CA GLU A 220 -4.41 1.17 -2.45
C GLU A 220 -3.57 -0.10 -2.53
N ILE A 221 -3.64 -0.82 -3.66
CA ILE A 221 -2.79 -1.99 -3.90
C ILE A 221 -1.90 -1.77 -5.10
N VAL A 222 -0.62 -2.09 -4.95
CA VAL A 222 0.38 -2.07 -6.01
C VAL A 222 1.06 -3.43 -6.15
N ILE A 223 1.60 -3.70 -7.33
CA ILE A 223 2.49 -4.86 -7.56
C ILE A 223 3.93 -4.38 -7.48
N LEU A 224 4.75 -5.09 -6.72
CA LEU A 224 6.20 -4.94 -6.72
C LEU A 224 6.82 -6.14 -7.44
N LEU A 225 7.22 -5.96 -8.70
CA LEU A 225 8.02 -6.93 -9.43
C LEU A 225 9.47 -6.86 -8.94
N LEU A 226 9.97 -7.94 -8.36
CA LEU A 226 11.35 -8.06 -7.92
C LEU A 226 12.05 -9.13 -8.74
N THR A 227 13.04 -8.74 -9.55
CA THR A 227 13.74 -9.63 -10.48
C THR A 227 15.19 -9.21 -10.69
N ASP A 228 16.05 -10.13 -11.11
CA ASP A 228 17.45 -9.87 -11.47
C ASP A 228 17.78 -10.18 -12.93
N GLY A 229 16.76 -10.56 -13.70
CA GLY A 229 16.91 -11.20 -14.99
C GLY A 229 16.03 -10.57 -16.06
N LYS A 230 16.31 -10.93 -17.32
CA LYS A 230 15.42 -10.63 -18.43
C LYS A 230 14.21 -11.57 -18.38
N PRO A 231 13.04 -11.17 -18.92
CA PRO A 231 11.89 -12.04 -19.09
C PRO A 231 12.13 -13.19 -20.08
N GLU A 232 13.04 -14.11 -19.79
CA GLU A 232 13.50 -15.14 -20.73
C GLU A 232 13.38 -16.54 -20.15
N ALA A 233 13.01 -17.50 -21.02
CA ALA A 233 13.06 -18.92 -20.74
C ALA A 233 13.77 -19.66 -21.88
N PRO A 234 15.10 -19.53 -22.02
CA PRO A 234 15.83 -20.02 -23.18
C PRO A 234 15.77 -21.54 -23.38
N VAL A 235 15.63 -22.33 -22.31
CA VAL A 235 15.52 -23.79 -22.41
C VAL A 235 14.10 -24.18 -22.80
N SER A 236 13.08 -23.68 -22.08
CA SER A 236 11.67 -23.93 -22.43
C SER A 236 11.32 -23.40 -23.82
N CYS A 237 11.92 -22.30 -24.24
CA CYS A 237 11.65 -21.71 -25.55
C CYS A 237 12.24 -22.56 -26.68
N LYS A 238 13.43 -23.15 -26.48
CA LYS A 238 13.99 -24.13 -27.44
C LYS A 238 13.12 -25.37 -27.58
N GLU A 239 12.44 -25.78 -26.51
CA GLU A 239 11.48 -26.89 -26.52
C GLU A 239 10.09 -26.48 -27.09
N GLY A 240 9.87 -25.18 -27.33
CA GLY A 240 8.62 -24.64 -27.88
C GLY A 240 7.45 -24.60 -26.89
N THR A 241 7.72 -24.72 -25.59
CA THR A 241 6.68 -24.79 -24.55
C THR A 241 6.34 -23.43 -23.96
N CYS A 242 7.33 -22.58 -23.71
CA CYS A 242 7.17 -21.22 -23.19
C CYS A 242 8.34 -20.34 -23.65
N CYS A 243 8.03 -19.26 -24.34
CA CYS A 243 8.98 -18.27 -24.87
C CYS A 243 8.58 -16.88 -24.38
N PRO A 244 8.84 -16.54 -23.10
CA PRO A 244 8.62 -15.19 -22.63
C PRO A 244 9.67 -14.26 -23.26
N ASP A 245 9.28 -12.99 -23.42
CA ASP A 245 10.15 -11.91 -23.86
C ASP A 245 9.77 -10.59 -23.15
N LEU A 246 10.58 -9.57 -23.39
CA LEU A 246 10.36 -8.24 -22.81
C LEU A 246 9.04 -7.63 -23.28
N ASP A 247 8.70 -7.74 -24.56
CA ASP A 247 7.49 -7.14 -25.13
C ASP A 247 6.22 -7.72 -24.47
N ASP A 248 6.20 -9.02 -24.16
CA ASP A 248 5.13 -9.65 -23.40
C ASP A 248 5.03 -9.13 -21.97
N ALA A 249 6.17 -8.93 -21.29
CA ALA A 249 6.19 -8.38 -19.94
C ALA A 249 5.74 -6.91 -19.87
N VAL A 250 6.17 -6.09 -20.84
CA VAL A 250 5.73 -4.70 -21.00
C VAL A 250 4.23 -4.64 -21.25
N ARG A 251 3.72 -5.46 -22.18
CA ARG A 251 2.28 -5.55 -22.46
C ARG A 251 1.48 -5.99 -21.22
N ALA A 252 1.96 -6.99 -20.48
CA ALA A 252 1.30 -7.46 -19.25
C ALA A 252 1.19 -6.35 -18.20
N ALA A 253 2.24 -5.56 -17.99
CA ALA A 253 2.23 -4.44 -17.06
C ALA A 253 1.25 -3.33 -17.51
N GLU A 254 1.24 -2.98 -18.80
CA GLU A 254 0.31 -2.00 -19.37
C GLU A 254 -1.15 -2.44 -19.26
N GLU A 255 -1.45 -3.69 -19.61
CA GLU A 255 -2.79 -4.28 -19.47
C GLU A 255 -3.23 -4.31 -18.01
N CYS A 256 -2.30 -4.54 -17.08
CA CYS A 256 -2.60 -4.51 -15.66
C CYS A 256 -3.04 -3.12 -15.19
N ARG A 257 -2.28 -2.09 -15.60
CA ARG A 257 -2.54 -0.68 -15.31
C ARG A 257 -3.82 -0.17 -15.98
N MET A 258 -4.05 -0.51 -17.25
CA MET A 258 -5.16 0.06 -18.04
C MET A 258 -6.49 -0.68 -17.88
N GLY A 259 -6.47 -1.90 -17.34
CA GLY A 259 -7.69 -2.68 -17.13
C GLY A 259 -8.61 -2.10 -16.05
N LYS A 260 -9.79 -2.70 -15.92
CA LYS A 260 -10.74 -2.38 -14.85
C LYS A 260 -10.08 -2.56 -13.48
N SER A 261 -10.18 -1.55 -12.62
CA SER A 261 -9.48 -1.53 -11.32
C SER A 261 -7.95 -1.56 -11.47
N GLY A 262 -7.42 -0.81 -12.44
CA GLY A 262 -6.03 -0.86 -12.89
C GLY A 262 -4.96 -0.69 -11.80
N VAL A 263 -4.01 -1.62 -11.73
CA VAL A 263 -3.02 -1.71 -10.65
C VAL A 263 -1.65 -1.27 -11.16
N LYS A 264 -0.96 -0.41 -10.41
CA LYS A 264 0.40 0.03 -10.75
C LYS A 264 1.42 -1.08 -10.51
N THR A 265 2.44 -1.14 -11.36
CA THR A 265 3.58 -2.06 -11.20
C THR A 265 4.86 -1.27 -10.95
N TYR A 266 5.45 -1.44 -9.77
CA TYR A 266 6.80 -1.01 -9.42
C TYR A 266 7.78 -2.13 -9.74
N VAL A 267 8.96 -1.78 -10.23
CA VAL A 267 9.98 -2.77 -10.61
C VAL A 267 11.26 -2.51 -9.82
N LEU A 268 11.71 -3.51 -9.05
CA LEU A 268 12.98 -3.52 -8.36
C LEU A 268 13.90 -4.55 -9.04
N GLY A 269 14.92 -4.04 -9.73
CA GLY A 269 15.94 -4.80 -10.42
C GLY A 269 17.21 -4.97 -9.58
N VAL A 270 17.71 -6.19 -9.44
CA VAL A 270 19.00 -6.46 -8.78
C VAL A 270 20.05 -6.87 -9.82
N GLY A 271 21.06 -6.04 -10.04
CA GLY A 271 22.15 -6.32 -11.00
C GLY A 271 22.07 -5.52 -12.31
N PRO A 272 22.92 -5.84 -13.31
CA PRO A 272 23.33 -4.91 -14.36
C PRO A 272 22.34 -4.69 -15.51
N LEU A 273 21.11 -5.22 -15.42
CA LEU A 273 20.20 -5.35 -16.56
C LEU A 273 19.18 -4.19 -16.63
N LEU A 274 19.72 -2.99 -16.86
CA LEU A 274 19.04 -1.70 -16.65
C LEU A 274 17.92 -1.35 -17.65
N GLY A 275 18.11 -1.58 -18.95
CA GLY A 275 17.19 -1.06 -19.98
C GLY A 275 15.80 -1.70 -19.95
N ASN A 276 15.76 -3.03 -19.86
CA ASN A 276 14.54 -3.81 -19.99
C ASN A 276 13.54 -3.54 -18.86
N LEU A 277 14.02 -3.39 -17.63
CA LEU A 277 13.15 -3.25 -16.45
C LEU A 277 12.47 -1.88 -16.39
N ALA A 278 13.13 -0.83 -16.90
CA ALA A 278 12.55 0.50 -16.98
C ALA A 278 11.34 0.55 -17.94
N GLU A 279 11.34 -0.23 -19.01
CA GLU A 279 10.20 -0.33 -19.94
C GLU A 279 8.98 -0.95 -19.27
N ILE A 280 9.18 -2.00 -18.46
CA ILE A 280 8.11 -2.65 -17.68
C ILE A 280 7.54 -1.67 -16.64
N ALA A 281 8.40 -0.97 -15.91
CA ALA A 281 7.98 0.03 -14.92
C ALA A 281 7.11 1.13 -15.56
N LYS A 282 7.60 1.70 -16.67
CA LYS A 282 6.90 2.73 -17.44
C LYS A 282 5.53 2.25 -17.93
N ALA A 283 5.47 1.05 -18.50
CA ALA A 283 4.21 0.43 -18.93
C ALA A 283 3.26 0.18 -17.75
N GLY A 284 3.80 -0.25 -16.62
CA GLY A 284 3.12 -0.43 -15.34
C GLY A 284 2.65 0.86 -14.65
N GLY A 285 2.96 2.03 -15.22
CA GLY A 285 2.50 3.32 -14.72
C GLY A 285 3.36 3.91 -13.60
N THR A 286 4.61 3.45 -13.46
CA THR A 286 5.60 4.03 -12.56
C THR A 286 6.71 4.70 -13.38
N GLU A 287 7.35 5.72 -12.83
CA GLU A 287 8.27 6.56 -13.61
C GLU A 287 9.61 5.90 -13.91
N ARG A 288 10.03 4.96 -13.06
CA ARG A 288 11.34 4.31 -13.12
C ARG A 288 11.34 2.92 -12.50
N ALA A 289 12.27 2.09 -12.95
CA ALA A 289 12.71 0.93 -12.19
C ALA A 289 13.70 1.38 -11.10
N TYR A 290 13.64 0.73 -9.93
CA TYR A 290 14.62 0.89 -8.87
C TYR A 290 15.70 -0.14 -9.12
N LEU A 291 16.91 0.33 -9.32
CA LEU A 291 18.01 -0.48 -9.79
C LEU A 291 19.05 -0.49 -8.70
N VAL A 292 19.48 -1.69 -8.34
CA VAL A 292 20.48 -1.90 -7.30
C VAL A 292 21.70 -2.56 -7.95
N GLU A 293 22.81 -1.85 -7.91
CA GLU A 293 24.09 -2.27 -8.49
C GLU A 293 25.26 -1.90 -7.58
N GLY A 294 26.23 -2.80 -7.44
CA GLY A 294 27.50 -2.48 -6.80
C GLY A 294 27.57 -2.89 -5.33
N GLY A 295 27.89 -1.93 -4.46
CA GLY A 295 28.42 -2.15 -3.11
C GLY A 295 27.48 -2.86 -2.14
N ASP A 296 26.74 -2.09 -1.33
CA ASP A 296 25.81 -2.65 -0.34
C ASP A 296 24.43 -2.83 -0.95
N VAL A 297 24.30 -3.89 -1.75
CA VAL A 297 23.04 -4.25 -2.44
C VAL A 297 21.88 -4.37 -1.46
N SER A 298 22.09 -4.88 -0.24
CA SER A 298 20.99 -4.98 0.74
C SER A 298 20.48 -3.61 1.16
N ARG A 299 21.36 -2.66 1.47
CA ARG A 299 20.96 -1.29 1.79
C ARG A 299 20.25 -0.62 0.62
N GLU A 300 20.76 -0.78 -0.60
CA GLU A 300 20.15 -0.18 -1.78
C GLU A 300 18.77 -0.79 -2.13
N VAL A 301 18.58 -2.09 -1.90
CA VAL A 301 17.26 -2.74 -1.99
C VAL A 301 16.33 -2.16 -0.93
N LEU A 302 16.78 -1.98 0.31
CA LEU A 302 15.98 -1.37 1.37
C LEU A 302 15.60 0.08 1.02
N ASP A 303 16.55 0.89 0.56
CA ASP A 303 16.29 2.27 0.13
C ASP A 303 15.27 2.31 -1.01
N ALA A 304 15.33 1.35 -1.94
CA ALA A 304 14.34 1.21 -3.00
C ALA A 304 12.95 0.85 -2.43
N LEU A 305 12.86 -0.11 -1.52
CA LEU A 305 11.60 -0.48 -0.86
C LEU A 305 10.99 0.70 -0.09
N ASN A 306 11.81 1.48 0.61
CA ASN A 306 11.37 2.67 1.34
C ASN A 306 10.86 3.78 0.42
N ARG A 307 11.51 3.97 -0.74
CA ARG A 307 11.00 4.91 -1.76
C ARG A 307 9.68 4.41 -2.36
N ILE A 308 9.57 3.12 -2.69
CA ILE A 308 8.33 2.54 -3.22
C ILE A 308 7.18 2.70 -2.21
N ARG A 309 7.46 2.51 -0.90
CA ARG A 309 6.51 2.78 0.18
C ARG A 309 5.97 4.21 0.11
N GLY A 310 6.84 5.21 -0.02
CA GLY A 310 6.42 6.62 -0.14
C GLY A 310 5.65 6.91 -1.44
N ASP A 311 6.20 6.49 -2.58
CA ASP A 311 5.62 6.70 -3.91
C ASP A 311 4.25 6.02 -4.07
N ALA A 312 4.00 4.93 -3.35
CA ALA A 312 2.74 4.19 -3.40
C ALA A 312 1.73 4.61 -2.32
N ALA A 313 2.16 5.22 -1.22
CA ALA A 313 1.28 5.64 -0.13
C ALA A 313 0.48 6.92 -0.43
N ILE A 314 1.06 7.87 -1.16
CA ILE A 314 0.39 9.14 -1.52
C ILE A 314 0.01 9.10 -3.01
N PRO A 315 -1.26 8.83 -3.36
CA PRO A 315 -1.66 8.83 -4.76
C PRO A 315 -1.60 10.25 -5.34
N CYS A 316 -1.11 10.39 -6.58
CA CYS A 316 -1.17 11.66 -7.32
C CYS A 316 -2.61 12.11 -7.63
N GLU A 317 -3.60 11.29 -7.31
CA GLU A 317 -5.02 11.54 -7.50
C GLU A 317 -5.75 11.29 -6.19
N LEU A 318 -6.31 12.33 -5.60
CA LEU A 318 -7.01 12.29 -4.33
C LEU A 318 -8.52 12.37 -4.59
N LYS A 319 -9.29 11.45 -4.00
CA LYS A 319 -10.76 11.51 -4.06
C LYS A 319 -11.27 12.58 -3.10
N LEU A 320 -12.16 13.46 -3.56
CA LEU A 320 -12.81 14.43 -2.68
C LEU A 320 -13.89 13.73 -1.83
N PRO A 321 -14.06 14.11 -0.55
CA PRO A 321 -15.12 13.59 0.29
C PRO A 321 -16.49 14.03 -0.23
N GLU A 322 -17.50 13.17 -0.09
CA GLU A 322 -18.87 13.56 -0.41
C GLU A 322 -19.34 14.67 0.56
N PRO A 323 -20.00 15.73 0.05
CA PRO A 323 -20.52 16.78 0.92
C PRO A 323 -21.53 16.20 1.93
N PRO A 324 -21.46 16.59 3.21
CA PRO A 324 -22.48 16.20 4.20
C PRO A 324 -23.88 16.55 3.71
N ALA A 325 -24.86 15.69 3.99
CA ALA A 325 -26.24 15.87 3.51
C ALA A 325 -26.78 17.29 3.78
N GLY A 326 -27.14 18.01 2.71
CA GLY A 326 -27.67 19.37 2.77
C GLY A 326 -26.62 20.49 2.78
N LYS A 327 -25.33 20.19 2.66
CA LYS A 327 -24.25 21.18 2.47
C LYS A 327 -23.68 21.10 1.06
N VAL A 328 -23.07 22.21 0.60
CA VAL A 328 -22.29 22.26 -0.65
C VAL A 328 -20.85 22.58 -0.26
N LEU A 329 -19.90 21.73 -0.63
CA LEU A 329 -18.48 22.00 -0.44
C LEU A 329 -18.05 23.11 -1.40
N SER A 330 -17.31 24.09 -0.87
CA SER A 330 -16.77 25.19 -1.68
C SER A 330 -15.41 24.78 -2.24
N TYR A 331 -15.39 24.30 -3.48
CA TYR A 331 -14.19 23.80 -4.14
C TYR A 331 -13.25 24.92 -4.64
N ASN A 332 -13.70 26.17 -4.62
CA ASN A 332 -12.83 27.35 -4.83
C ASN A 332 -11.99 27.73 -3.60
N ARG A 333 -11.93 26.83 -2.61
CA ARG A 333 -11.40 27.08 -1.28
C ARG A 333 -10.68 25.84 -0.75
N VAL A 334 -9.70 25.38 -1.53
CA VAL A 334 -8.88 24.22 -1.21
C VAL A 334 -7.42 24.61 -1.13
N ASN A 335 -6.74 24.12 -0.11
CA ASN A 335 -5.30 24.27 0.05
C ASN A 335 -4.72 22.87 0.23
N ILE A 336 -3.63 22.58 -0.47
CA ILE A 336 -2.88 21.34 -0.30
C ILE A 336 -1.54 21.70 0.34
N LYS A 337 -1.19 20.97 1.39
CA LYS A 337 0.02 21.13 2.17
C LYS A 337 0.68 19.78 2.35
N TYR A 338 1.98 19.70 2.12
CA TYR A 338 2.80 18.53 2.42
C TYR A 338 3.73 18.85 3.58
N ALA A 339 3.81 17.95 4.56
CA ALA A 339 4.84 17.96 5.59
C ALA A 339 5.79 16.79 5.32
N ASP A 340 7.09 17.05 5.24
CA ASP A 340 8.10 15.99 5.16
C ASP A 340 8.36 15.32 6.53
N ALA A 341 9.28 14.35 6.56
CA ALA A 341 9.65 13.62 7.77
C ALA A 341 10.25 14.54 8.87
N GLU A 342 10.83 15.67 8.48
CA GLU A 342 11.33 16.73 9.37
C GLU A 342 10.25 17.75 9.75
N CYS A 343 8.99 17.49 9.40
CA CYS A 343 7.83 18.36 9.56
C CYS A 343 7.94 19.73 8.86
N GLN A 344 8.83 19.89 7.88
CA GLN A 344 8.87 21.07 7.03
C GLN A 344 7.69 21.06 6.08
N SER A 345 6.97 22.19 6.06
CA SER A 345 5.70 22.30 5.37
C SER A 345 5.83 23.06 4.06
N THR A 346 5.34 22.47 2.97
CA THR A 346 5.25 23.10 1.65
C THR A 346 3.79 23.17 1.20
N TYR A 347 3.35 24.33 0.73
CA TYR A 347 2.03 24.49 0.10
C TYR A 347 2.12 24.27 -1.41
N PHE A 348 1.11 23.64 -1.98
CA PHE A 348 0.93 23.52 -3.41
C PHE A 348 -0.27 24.32 -3.87
N TYR A 349 -0.09 25.06 -4.96
CA TYR A 349 -1.07 26.00 -5.47
C TYR A 349 -1.97 25.36 -6.52
N TYR A 350 -3.20 25.87 -6.58
CA TYR A 350 -4.14 25.48 -7.63
C TYR A 350 -3.65 25.97 -8.99
N VAL A 351 -3.72 25.10 -10.00
CA VAL A 351 -3.54 25.42 -11.41
C VAL A 351 -4.79 25.03 -12.18
N GLU A 352 -5.05 25.69 -13.31
CA GLU A 352 -6.32 25.51 -14.04
C GLU A 352 -6.50 24.10 -14.64
N SER A 353 -5.40 23.41 -14.96
CA SER A 353 -5.40 22.09 -15.58
C SER A 353 -4.01 21.47 -15.58
N ALA A 354 -3.92 20.21 -16.03
CA ALA A 354 -2.65 19.52 -16.29
C ALA A 354 -1.67 20.34 -17.16
N SER A 355 -2.17 21.09 -18.14
CA SER A 355 -1.32 21.92 -19.02
C SER A 355 -0.70 23.14 -18.35
N ALA A 356 -1.23 23.55 -17.19
CA ALA A 356 -0.71 24.65 -16.40
C ALA A 356 0.31 24.18 -15.32
N CYS A 357 0.60 22.87 -15.25
CA CYS A 357 1.64 22.34 -14.38
C CYS A 357 3.02 22.79 -14.85
N GLY A 358 3.65 23.68 -14.07
CA GLY A 358 5.04 24.12 -14.26
C GLY A 358 6.02 23.42 -13.33
N ASP A 359 7.25 23.93 -13.27
CA ASP A 359 8.31 23.38 -12.42
C ASP A 359 8.05 23.55 -10.92
N GLU A 360 7.24 24.54 -10.55
CA GLU A 360 6.78 24.77 -9.17
C GLU A 360 5.78 23.71 -8.69
N GLY A 361 5.26 22.87 -9.60
CA GLY A 361 4.21 21.90 -9.32
C GLY A 361 2.84 22.56 -9.23
N GLY A 362 2.00 22.05 -8.32
CA GLY A 362 0.63 22.49 -8.11
C GLY A 362 -0.36 21.32 -8.07
N TRP A 363 -1.64 21.65 -8.12
CA TRP A 363 -2.73 20.68 -8.20
C TRP A 363 -3.91 21.27 -8.97
N TYR A 364 -4.73 20.42 -9.58
CA TYR A 364 -5.91 20.83 -10.35
C TYR A 364 -7.08 19.85 -10.14
N TYR A 365 -8.29 20.24 -10.51
CA TYR A 365 -9.45 19.35 -10.44
C TYR A 365 -9.60 18.50 -11.71
N ASP A 366 -10.19 17.32 -11.57
CA ASP A 366 -10.64 16.51 -12.70
C ASP A 366 -11.67 17.26 -13.56
N ASN A 367 -12.64 17.91 -12.90
CA ASN A 367 -13.61 18.79 -13.51
C ASN A 367 -13.81 20.04 -12.63
N PRO A 368 -13.48 21.25 -13.12
CA PRO A 368 -13.60 22.47 -12.31
C PRO A 368 -15.05 22.84 -11.95
N ASP A 369 -16.04 22.39 -12.72
CA ASP A 369 -17.46 22.70 -12.49
C ASP A 369 -18.14 21.74 -11.52
N ALA A 370 -17.64 20.50 -11.43
CA ALA A 370 -18.17 19.44 -10.57
C ALA A 370 -17.03 18.49 -10.19
N PRO A 371 -16.14 18.90 -9.27
CA PRO A 371 -14.95 18.14 -8.98
C PRO A 371 -15.28 16.90 -8.14
N GLU A 372 -14.83 15.75 -8.60
CA GLU A 372 -14.85 14.51 -7.81
C GLU A 372 -13.45 14.20 -7.28
N ARG A 373 -12.41 14.75 -7.90
CA ARG A 373 -11.01 14.41 -7.63
C ARG A 373 -10.06 15.59 -7.75
N ILE A 374 -8.97 15.53 -7.00
CA ILE A 374 -7.82 16.41 -7.09
C ILE A 374 -6.69 15.65 -7.76
N HIS A 375 -6.06 16.23 -8.77
CA HIS A 375 -4.83 15.74 -9.39
C HIS A 375 -3.64 16.60 -8.95
N LEU A 376 -2.58 15.95 -8.47
CA LEU A 376 -1.29 16.59 -8.22
C LEU A 376 -0.53 16.75 -9.54
N CYS A 377 0.05 17.92 -9.77
CA CYS A 377 0.99 18.09 -10.87
C CYS A 377 2.19 17.15 -10.71
N PRO A 378 2.86 16.72 -11.81
CA PRO A 378 3.96 15.75 -11.75
C PRO A 378 5.02 16.09 -10.68
N LYS A 379 5.53 17.33 -10.68
CA LYS A 379 6.52 17.81 -9.69
C LYS A 379 6.04 17.79 -8.25
N THR A 380 4.74 18.01 -8.03
CA THR A 380 4.15 17.89 -6.70
C THR A 380 4.03 16.43 -6.32
N CYS A 381 3.62 15.56 -7.24
CA CYS A 381 3.55 14.14 -6.95
C CYS A 381 4.91 13.55 -6.59
N ASP A 382 5.97 13.89 -7.34
CA ASP A 382 7.35 13.48 -7.04
C ASP A 382 7.79 13.90 -5.63
N ARG A 383 7.35 15.07 -5.18
CA ARG A 383 7.74 15.64 -3.88
C ARG A 383 7.04 14.95 -2.73
N VAL A 384 5.75 14.66 -2.87
CA VAL A 384 4.96 14.02 -1.82
C VAL A 384 5.24 12.52 -1.70
N ALA A 385 5.84 11.94 -2.73
CA ALA A 385 6.27 10.55 -2.79
C ALA A 385 7.47 10.24 -1.85
N ALA A 386 8.09 11.25 -1.24
CA ALA A 386 9.18 11.03 -0.29
C ALA A 386 8.69 10.28 0.99
N PRO A 387 9.48 9.32 1.51
CA PRO A 387 9.09 8.53 2.68
C PRO A 387 8.92 9.40 3.93
N GLY A 388 7.98 9.01 4.80
CA GLY A 388 7.69 9.72 6.05
C GLY A 388 6.87 11.00 5.88
N GLY A 389 6.53 11.38 4.66
CA GLY A 389 5.72 12.55 4.36
C GLY A 389 4.22 12.39 4.62
N ARG A 390 3.55 13.51 4.93
CA ARG A 390 2.09 13.58 5.15
C ARG A 390 1.49 14.67 4.27
N LEU A 391 0.47 14.32 3.48
CA LEU A 391 -0.29 15.27 2.67
C LEU A 391 -1.59 15.65 3.38
N TYR A 392 -1.84 16.95 3.44
CA TYR A 392 -3.03 17.55 4.03
C TYR A 392 -3.76 18.35 2.96
N TYR A 393 -5.08 18.31 2.97
CA TYR A 393 -5.89 19.23 2.18
C TYR A 393 -7.06 19.78 3.00
N THR A 394 -7.36 21.07 2.83
CA THR A 394 -8.57 21.67 3.43
C THR A 394 -9.62 21.89 2.38
N VAL A 395 -10.90 21.76 2.74
CA VAL A 395 -12.02 22.20 1.90
C VAL A 395 -12.83 23.25 2.67
N GLY A 396 -13.03 24.43 2.06
CA GLY A 396 -13.79 25.55 2.63
C GLY A 396 -12.98 26.75 3.13
N CYS A 397 -11.65 26.72 3.03
CA CYS A 397 -10.74 27.81 3.37
C CYS A 397 -10.31 28.64 2.16
N ALA A 398 -10.21 29.97 2.25
CA ALA A 398 -9.71 30.79 1.12
C ALA A 398 -8.40 30.20 0.56
N THR A 399 -8.35 29.93 -0.75
CA THR A 399 -7.17 29.38 -1.41
C THR A 399 -6.01 30.37 -1.24
N ILE A 400 -4.89 29.90 -0.69
CA ILE A 400 -3.65 30.67 -0.60
C ILE A 400 -3.12 30.81 -2.03
N ALA A 401 -2.96 32.03 -2.50
CA ALA A 401 -2.35 32.31 -3.80
C ALA A 401 -0.82 32.44 -3.65
N LEU A 402 -0.09 32.26 -4.75
CA LEU A 402 1.35 32.55 -4.82
C LEU A 402 1.61 33.98 -4.30
N PRO A 403 2.64 34.20 -3.46
CA PRO A 403 3.06 35.55 -3.09
C PRO A 403 3.47 36.31 -4.35
N GLU A 404 2.96 37.54 -4.54
CA GLU A 404 3.38 38.45 -5.62
C GLU A 404 4.85 38.88 -5.51
#